data_AF-A0A7V9JZQ3-F1
#
_entry.id   AF-A0A7V9JZQ3-F1
#
_cell.length_a   1.000
_cell.length_b   1.000
_cell.length_c   1.000
_cell.angle_alpha   90.00
_cell.angle_beta   90.00
_cell.angle_gamma   90.00
#
_symmetry.space_group_name_H-M   'P 1'
#
loop_
_entity.id
_entity.type
_entity.pdbx_description
1 polymer ?
#
loop_
_entity_poly.entity_id
_entity_poly.type
_entity_poly.pdbx_seq_one_letter_code
_entity_poly.pdbx_strand_id
1 'polypeptide(L)' 'MLLAELVAASDIVAATPSRTAKVAALADVLARCEPDELPVAVAALAGEARQGRIGVGWAVLRAVDPPAAARPCL' A
#
# COMPACT_ATOMS: atom_id res chain seq x y z
N MET A 1 7.67 7.67 6.58
CA MET A 1 6.41 7.03 7.05
C MET A 1 6.53 5.50 7.08
N LEU A 2 5.76 4.79 7.93
CA LEU A 2 5.71 3.33 7.92
C LEU A 2 4.70 2.76 6.90
N LEU A 3 4.97 1.58 6.33
CA LEU A 3 4.04 0.88 5.42
C LEU A 3 2.65 0.65 6.05
N ALA A 4 2.61 0.37 7.35
CA ALA A 4 1.36 0.14 8.09
C ALA A 4 0.38 1.32 7.99
N GLU A 5 0.88 2.55 7.83
CA GLU A 5 0.04 3.75 7.70
C GLU A 5 -0.65 3.84 6.34
N LEU A 6 0.03 3.43 5.26
CA LEU A 6 -0.57 3.30 3.93
C LEU A 6 -1.64 2.21 3.90
N VAL A 7 -1.39 1.09 4.58
CA VAL A 7 -2.36 -0.01 4.71
C VAL A 7 -3.62 0.47 5.42
N ALA A 8 -3.48 1.17 6.56
CA ALA A 8 -4.62 1.73 7.28
C ALA A 8 -5.45 2.70 6.42
N ALA A 9 -4.80 3.57 5.63
CA ALA A 9 -5.49 4.44 4.70
C ALA A 9 -6.22 3.66 3.60
N SER A 10 -5.60 2.60 3.06
CA SER A 10 -6.21 1.70 2.07
C SER A 10 -7.46 1.00 2.63
N ASP A 11 -7.40 0.51 3.87
CA ASP A 11 -8.53 -0.13 4.55
C ASP A 11 -9.72 0.85 4.71
N ILE A 12 -9.45 2.09 5.11
CA ILE A 12 -10.48 3.14 5.20
C ILE A 12 -11.13 3.37 3.83
N VAL A 13 -10.33 3.46 2.76
CA VAL A 13 -10.81 3.68 1.39
C VAL A 13 -11.64 2.49 0.89
N ALA A 14 -11.28 1.26 1.26
CA ALA A 14 -12.01 0.06 0.91
C ALA A 14 -13.33 -0.09 1.68
N ALA A 15 -13.36 0.32 2.96
CA ALA A 15 -14.50 0.16 3.85
C ALA A 15 -15.66 1.12 3.59
N THR A 16 -15.45 2.20 2.83
CA THR A 16 -16.46 3.24 2.59
C THR A 16 -16.81 3.42 1.11
N PRO A 17 -18.08 3.66 0.74
CA PRO A 17 -18.45 4.07 -0.62
C PRO A 17 -18.33 5.60 -0.83
N SER A 18 -18.18 6.40 0.23
CA SER A 18 -18.15 7.86 0.13
C SER A 18 -16.86 8.35 -0.52
N ARG A 19 -16.97 8.93 -1.73
CA ARG A 19 -15.82 9.50 -2.45
C ARG A 19 -15.11 10.58 -1.62
N THR A 20 -15.86 11.42 -0.90
CA THR A 20 -15.27 12.48 -0.06
C THR A 20 -14.46 11.88 1.09
N ALA A 21 -14.97 10.82 1.73
CA ALA A 21 -14.23 10.14 2.80
C ALA A 21 -12.93 9.51 2.25
N LYS A 22 -12.97 8.92 1.06
CA LYS A 22 -11.77 8.39 0.38
C LYS A 22 -10.74 9.49 0.12
N VAL A 23 -11.17 10.61 -0.45
CA VAL A 23 -10.29 11.74 -0.74
C VAL A 23 -9.66 12.28 0.54
N ALA A 24 -10.44 12.41 1.62
CA ALA A 24 -9.92 12.85 2.92
C ALA A 24 -8.85 11.90 3.48
N ALA A 25 -9.08 10.59 3.44
CA ALA A 25 -8.12 9.60 3.92
C ALA A 25 -6.82 9.60 3.09
N LEU A 26 -6.94 9.69 1.76
CA LEU A 26 -5.78 9.79 0.87
C LEU A 26 -5.01 11.09 1.06
N ALA A 27 -5.71 12.22 1.23
CA ALA A 27 -5.07 13.51 1.45
C ALA A 27 -4.31 13.53 2.79
N ASP A 28 -4.90 12.99 3.86
CA ASP A 28 -4.25 12.93 5.17
C ASP A 28 -2.94 12.13 5.12
N VAL A 29 -2.95 10.92 4.55
CA VAL A 29 -1.75 10.09 4.50
C VAL A 29 -0.68 10.67 3.58
N LEU A 30 -1.06 11.28 2.44
CA LEU A 30 -0.12 11.89 1.52
C LEU A 30 0.49 13.18 2.09
N ALA A 31 -0.25 13.96 2.89
CA ALA A 31 0.27 15.15 3.55
C ALA A 31 1.34 14.84 4.62
N ARG A 32 1.37 13.60 5.12
CA ARG A 32 2.35 13.12 6.10
C ARG A 32 3.57 12.44 5.48
N CYS A 33 3.58 12.25 4.15
CA CYS A 33 4.73 11.70 3.43
C CYS A 33 5.81 12.77 3.26
N GLU A 34 7.07 12.37 3.42
CA GLU A 34 8.18 13.20 2.97
C GLU A 34 8.20 13.28 1.42
N PRO A 35 8.77 14.34 0.82
CA PRO A 35 8.73 14.54 -0.63
C PRO A 35 9.28 13.37 -1.46
N ASP A 36 10.29 12.66 -0.94
CA ASP A 36 10.91 11.49 -1.56
C ASP A 36 10.09 10.20 -1.39
N GLU A 37 9.19 10.16 -0.41
CA GLU A 37 8.26 9.05 -0.18
C GLU A 37 7.02 9.12 -1.09
N LEU A 38 6.63 10.32 -1.53
CA LEU A 38 5.41 10.53 -2.30
C LEU A 38 5.30 9.64 -3.56
N PRO A 39 6.34 9.50 -4.42
CA PRO A 39 6.22 8.67 -5.62
C PRO A 39 5.89 7.21 -5.31
N VAL A 40 6.49 6.65 -4.24
CA VAL A 40 6.24 5.25 -3.86
C VAL A 40 4.91 5.09 -3.14
N ALA A 41 4.51 6.05 -2.30
CA ALA A 41 3.22 6.05 -1.62
C ALA A 41 2.05 6.10 -2.62
N VAL A 42 2.13 6.99 -3.61
CA VAL A 42 1.11 7.12 -4.66
C VAL A 42 1.01 5.85 -5.50
N ALA A 43 2.14 5.29 -5.95
CA ALA A 43 2.14 4.04 -6.72
C ALA A 43 1.50 2.89 -5.93
N ALA A 44 1.89 2.72 -4.66
CA ALA A 44 1.33 1.69 -3.79
C ALA A 44 -0.19 1.83 -3.60
N LEU A 45 -0.69 3.05 -3.35
CA LEU A 45 -2.11 3.33 -3.18
C LEU A 45 -2.92 3.17 -4.47
N ALA A 46 -2.30 3.37 -5.63
CA ALA A 46 -2.90 3.13 -6.95
C ALA A 46 -2.91 1.65 -7.35
N GLY A 47 -2.27 0.77 -6.57
CA GLY A 47 -2.09 -0.64 -6.94
C GLY A 47 -1.02 -0.87 -8.02
N GLU A 48 -0.10 0.08 -8.17
CA GLU A 48 1.00 0.02 -9.13
C GLU A 48 2.31 -0.38 -8.43
N ALA A 49 3.06 -1.28 -9.06
CA ALA A 49 4.40 -1.61 -8.61
C ALA A 49 5.41 -0.63 -9.24
N ARG A 50 6.32 -0.09 -8.43
CA ARG A 50 7.38 0.83 -8.88
C ARG A 50 8.27 0.23 -9.97
N GLN A 51 8.44 -1.09 -9.95
CA GLN A 51 9.27 -1.86 -10.88
C GLN A 51 8.52 -2.27 -12.16
N GLY A 52 7.24 -1.88 -12.32
CA GLY A 52 6.38 -2.36 -13.40
C GLY A 52 5.92 -3.79 -13.17
N ARG A 53 5.66 -4.54 -14.25
CA ARG A 53 5.19 -5.92 -14.14
C ARG A 53 6.28 -6.82 -13.53
N ILE A 54 6.01 -7.32 -12.32
CA ILE A 54 6.90 -8.25 -11.60
C ILE A 54 6.87 -9.67 -12.22
N GLY A 55 5.85 -9.98 -13.04
CA GLY A 55 5.74 -11.28 -13.71
C GLY A 55 5.26 -12.42 -12.80
N VAL A 56 4.72 -12.10 -11.62
CA VAL A 56 4.21 -13.09 -10.67
C VAL A 56 2.70 -13.25 -10.86
N GLY A 57 2.29 -14.44 -11.26
CA GLY A 57 0.87 -14.80 -11.40
C GLY A 57 0.25 -15.27 -10.08
N TRP A 58 -1.08 -15.24 -10.01
CA TRP A 58 -1.85 -15.68 -8.84
C TRP A 58 -1.57 -17.13 -8.43
N ALA A 59 -1.26 -18.03 -9.37
CA ALA A 59 -0.89 -19.41 -9.06
C ALA A 59 0.41 -19.49 -8.26
N VAL A 60 1.40 -18.67 -8.61
CA VAL A 60 2.68 -18.59 -7.89
C VAL A 60 2.47 -17.99 -6.51
N LEU A 61 1.71 -16.90 -6.39
CA LEU A 61 1.42 -16.27 -5.09
C LEU A 61 0.75 -17.23 -4.11
N ARG A 62 -0.22 -18.04 -4.57
CA ARG A 62 -0.91 -19.01 -3.71
C ARG A 62 -0.03 -20.16 -3.23
N ALA A 63 1.07 -20.44 -3.92
CA ALA A 63 2.00 -21.50 -3.54
C ALA A 63 3.07 -21.04 -2.52
N VAL A 64 3.13 -19.73 -2.23
CA VAL A 64 4.08 -19.14 -1.28
C VAL A 64 3.51 -19.29 0.14
N ASP A 65 4.10 -20.18 0.94
CA ASP A 65 3.75 -20.39 2.36
C ASP A 65 5.01 -20.42 3.27
N PRO A 66 5.80 -19.33 3.32
CA PRO A 66 6.90 -19.22 4.28
C PRO A 66 6.36 -18.92 5.68
N PRO A 67 7.04 -19.37 6.74
CA PRO A 67 6.69 -18.96 8.10
C PRO A 67 6.79 -17.45 8.24
N ALA A 68 5.86 -16.85 8.99
CA ALA A 68 5.87 -15.43 9.26
C ALA A 68 7.16 -15.02 9.98
N ALA A 69 7.76 -13.90 9.55
CA ALA A 69 8.89 -13.32 10.24
C ALA A 69 8.43 -12.75 11.60
N ALA A 70 9.21 -12.99 12.66
CA ALA A 70 8.90 -12.49 14.00
C ALA A 70 8.99 -10.95 14.10
N ARG A 71 9.76 -10.33 13.22
CA ARG A 71 9.95 -8.87 13.12
C ARG A 71 10.49 -8.53 11.73
N PRO A 72 10.38 -7.25 11.29
CA PRO A 72 11.07 -6.79 10.08
C PRO A 72 12.58 -7.01 10.21
N CYS A 73 13.18 -7.67 9.22
CA CYS A 73 14.62 -7.89 9.11
C CYS A 73 15.05 -7.84 7.64
N LEU A 74 16.30 -7.42 7.39
CA LEU A 74 16.96 -7.41 6.09
C LEU A 74 17.87 -8.64 5.95
#